data_AF-A0A084QR57-F1
#
_entry.id   AF-A0A084QR57-F1
#
_cell.length_a   1.000
_cell.length_b   1.000
_cell.length_c   1.000
_cell.angle_alpha   90.00
_cell.angle_beta   90.00
_cell.angle_gamma   90.00
#
_symmetry.space_group_name_H-M   'P 1'
#
loop_
_entity.id
_entity.type
_entity.pdbx_description
1 polymer ?
#
loop_
_entity_poly.entity_id
_entity_poly.type
_entity_poly.pdbx_seq_one_letter_code
_entity_poly.pdbx_strand_id
1 'polypeptide(L)'
;MDLNGTAIEDTIVVGGISEVDDELFVRLDHYQQEREGDITGRPDFEPVAACGSTFYPLQPDQRSPLLSALPASPVDLFQLFIPVSLVEDWVRYTNEAPEPVRGPGPGSRGNSSYQQQPSRRGQAWNPTSVPEIYLWLAIQIYIGLHRETRLEDYWKVSGTKGHLPSHPIIKYMTFDRFQLLSRHLRISPFSGNQGPFRPCDMWSDHIQAVSLQLWAPGTDIAVDE
;
A
#
# COMPACT_ATOMS: atom_id res chain seq x y z
N MET A 1 49.39 14.40 27.42
CA MET A 1 48.78 13.07 27.25
C MET A 1 47.64 13.02 28.24
N ASP A 2 46.42 12.93 27.72
CA ASP A 2 45.27 12.21 28.26
C ASP A 2 44.09 12.54 27.33
N LEU A 3 44.05 11.81 26.21
CA LEU A 3 42.93 11.75 25.29
C LEU A 3 42.11 10.53 25.69
N ASN A 4 41.18 10.70 26.63
CA ASN A 4 40.15 9.70 26.88
C ASN A 4 38.91 10.38 27.47
N GLY A 5 38.25 11.19 26.65
CA GLY A 5 36.85 11.56 26.83
C GLY A 5 36.08 10.89 25.71
N THR A 6 35.58 9.68 25.97
CA THR A 6 34.61 8.99 25.13
C THR A 6 33.36 9.88 25.00
N ALA A 7 33.26 10.63 23.91
CA ALA A 7 32.01 11.25 23.51
C ALA A 7 31.05 10.12 23.16
N ILE A 8 30.10 9.85 24.05
CA ILE A 8 28.92 9.07 23.71
C ILE A 8 28.14 9.96 22.75
N GLU A 9 28.10 9.57 21.48
CA GLU A 9 27.29 10.25 20.48
C GLU A 9 25.82 10.01 20.83
N ASP A 10 25.20 10.99 21.50
CA ASP A 10 23.76 11.03 21.78
C ASP A 10 23.01 11.19 20.45
N THR A 11 22.83 10.06 19.76
CA THR A 11 22.13 9.99 18.48
C THR A 11 20.64 9.92 18.75
N ILE A 12 19.92 10.97 18.32
CA ILE A 12 18.46 11.03 18.37
C ILE A 12 17.90 10.56 17.02
N VAL A 13 17.06 9.53 17.03
CA VAL A 13 16.29 9.09 15.85
C VAL A 13 14.81 9.29 16.15
N VAL A 14 14.13 10.12 15.37
CA VAL A 14 12.68 10.34 15.47
C VAL A 14 12.00 9.62 14.31
N GLY A 15 11.12 8.67 14.65
CA GLY A 15 10.26 7.95 13.70
C GLY A 15 8.87 7.76 14.30
N GLY A 16 7.83 7.94 13.49
CA GLY A 16 6.44 7.67 13.88
C GLY A 16 6.20 6.16 13.99
N ILE A 17 5.43 5.77 15.00
CA ILE A 17 5.23 4.37 15.39
C ILE A 17 4.15 3.72 14.51
N SER A 18 4.52 2.71 13.74
CA SER A 18 3.64 1.70 13.14
C SER A 18 3.74 0.37 13.92
N GLU A 19 2.71 -0.47 13.94
CA GLU A 19 2.71 -1.78 14.62
C GLU A 19 3.74 -2.79 14.04
N VAL A 20 4.46 -2.43 12.98
CA VAL A 20 5.55 -3.20 12.33
C VAL A 20 6.94 -2.78 12.80
N ASP A 21 7.05 -1.73 13.62
CA ASP A 21 8.33 -1.12 13.98
C ASP A 21 9.12 -1.90 15.06
N ASP A 22 8.75 -3.13 15.39
CA ASP A 22 9.52 -3.97 16.33
C ASP A 22 10.96 -4.26 15.84
N GLU A 23 11.27 -4.01 14.55
CA GLU A 23 12.62 -4.09 13.98
C GLU A 23 13.33 -2.72 13.84
N LEU A 24 12.60 -1.61 13.96
CA LEU A 24 13.17 -0.27 14.05
C LEU A 24 13.47 0.01 15.52
N PHE A 25 14.74 -0.06 15.90
CA PHE A 25 15.21 0.35 17.22
C PHE A 25 15.03 1.87 17.40
N VAL A 26 13.78 2.33 17.56
CA VAL A 26 13.47 3.71 17.91
C VAL A 26 13.74 3.85 19.41
N ARG A 27 14.85 4.49 19.71
CA ARG A 27 15.25 4.80 21.07
C ARG A 27 14.46 6.01 21.57
N LEU A 28 13.49 5.75 22.45
CA LEU A 28 12.64 6.77 23.10
C LEU A 28 13.21 7.27 24.44
N ASP A 29 14.42 6.86 24.81
CA ASP A 29 15.07 7.15 26.09
C ASP A 29 15.32 8.65 26.34
N HIS A 30 15.09 9.51 25.35
CA HIS A 30 15.17 10.96 25.47
C HIS A 30 14.10 11.65 24.60
N TYR A 31 12.86 11.18 24.65
CA TYR A 31 11.75 11.73 23.87
C TYR A 31 10.68 12.36 24.80
N GLN A 32 10.34 13.62 24.53
CA GLN A 32 9.22 14.31 25.15
C GLN A 32 8.13 14.58 24.11
N GLN A 33 6.96 13.97 24.28
CA GLN A 33 5.80 14.24 23.43
C GLN A 33 5.32 15.69 23.64
N GLU A 34 5.15 16.45 22.56
CA GLU A 34 4.75 17.87 22.66
C GLU A 34 3.27 18.03 23.06
N ARG A 35 2.41 17.10 22.63
CA ARG A 35 0.98 17.10 22.94
C ARG A 35 0.43 15.68 23.04
N GLU A 36 -0.52 15.48 23.95
CA GLU A 36 -1.22 14.20 24.10
C GLU A 36 -1.94 13.84 22.78
N GLY A 37 -1.52 12.74 22.16
CA GLY A 37 -2.06 12.26 20.87
C GLY A 37 -1.34 12.75 19.61
N ASP A 38 -0.25 13.51 19.73
CA ASP A 38 0.62 13.89 18.61
C ASP A 38 1.82 12.94 18.51
N ILE A 39 2.21 12.53 17.30
CA ILE A 39 3.42 11.72 17.07
C ILE A 39 4.69 12.58 17.11
N THR A 40 4.53 13.89 17.04
CA THR A 40 5.61 14.87 17.13
C THR A 40 6.08 14.96 18.58
N GLY A 41 7.36 14.68 18.79
CA GLY A 41 8.01 14.98 20.05
C GLY A 41 9.39 15.54 19.83
N ARG A 42 9.92 16.11 20.89
CA ARG A 42 11.23 16.73 20.93
C ARG A 42 12.18 15.89 21.79
N PRO A 43 13.49 16.12 21.68
CA PRO A 43 14.43 15.55 22.61
C PRO A 43 14.13 16.02 24.05
N ASP A 44 14.07 15.09 25.01
CA ASP A 44 13.92 15.34 26.45
C ASP A 44 15.27 15.63 27.09
N PHE A 45 15.91 16.70 26.61
CA PHE A 45 17.13 17.24 27.21
C PHE A 45 16.89 18.70 27.56
N GLU A 46 17.44 19.14 28.69
CA GLU A 46 17.49 20.56 29.00
C GLU A 46 18.19 21.29 27.85
N PRO A 47 17.62 22.39 27.33
CA PRO A 47 18.24 23.16 26.27
C PRO A 47 19.64 23.55 26.71
N VAL A 48 20.64 23.21 25.89
CA VAL A 48 22.02 23.61 26.19
C VAL A 48 22.08 25.13 26.17
N ALA A 49 22.24 25.75 27.34
CA ALA A 49 22.26 27.20 27.50
C ALA A 49 23.44 27.87 26.75
N ALA A 50 24.49 27.11 26.46
CA ALA A 50 25.61 27.54 25.67
C ALA A 50 25.27 27.48 24.17
N CYS A 51 25.04 28.64 23.56
CA CYS A 51 25.05 28.74 22.10
C CYS A 51 26.51 28.74 21.60
N GLY A 52 26.87 27.77 20.75
CA GLY A 52 28.15 27.81 20.05
C GLY A 52 28.24 29.05 19.16
N SER A 53 29.44 29.64 19.03
CA SER A 53 29.68 30.75 18.10
C SER A 53 29.76 30.32 16.64
N THR A 54 29.80 29.01 16.39
CA THR A 54 30.08 28.40 15.08
C THR A 54 29.17 27.19 14.89
N PHE A 55 28.51 27.11 13.74
CA PHE A 55 27.74 25.94 13.33
C PHE A 55 28.67 24.90 12.70
N TYR A 56 28.59 23.66 13.19
CA TYR A 56 29.26 22.51 12.57
C TYR A 56 28.18 21.63 11.95
N PRO A 57 28.12 21.52 10.60
CA PRO A 57 27.16 20.64 9.96
C PRO A 57 27.42 19.18 10.36
N LEU A 58 26.35 18.41 10.52
CA LEU A 58 26.44 16.96 10.66
C LEU A 58 27.20 16.38 9.45
N GLN A 59 28.23 15.59 9.71
CA GLN A 59 29.02 14.90 8.68
C GLN A 59 28.76 13.40 8.80
N PRO A 60 27.65 12.88 8.25
CA PRO A 60 27.36 11.46 8.34
C PRO A 60 28.35 10.68 7.47
N ASP A 61 28.73 9.49 7.95
CA ASP A 61 29.50 8.55 7.16
C ASP A 61 28.78 8.24 5.84
N GLN A 62 29.54 8.29 4.75
CA GLN A 62 29.02 8.06 3.41
C GLN A 62 28.91 6.56 3.16
N ARG A 63 27.69 6.08 2.92
CA ARG A 63 27.36 4.68 2.65
C ARG A 63 26.52 4.60 1.38
N SER A 64 26.98 3.76 0.46
CA SER A 64 26.24 3.46 -0.78
C SER A 64 25.02 2.59 -0.47
N PRO A 65 23.92 2.74 -1.22
CA PRO A 65 22.79 1.83 -1.11
C PRO A 65 23.19 0.40 -1.49
N LEU A 66 22.57 -0.58 -0.85
CA LEU A 66 22.82 -2.00 -1.11
C LEU A 66 21.53 -2.67 -1.59
N LEU A 67 21.64 -3.40 -2.70
CA LEU A 67 20.57 -4.24 -3.22
C LEU A 67 20.89 -5.70 -2.92
N SER A 68 19.94 -6.41 -2.34
CA SER A 68 20.03 -7.86 -2.14
C SER A 68 19.99 -8.63 -3.47
N ALA A 69 20.28 -9.92 -3.42
CA ALA A 69 20.14 -10.79 -4.58
C ALA A 69 18.66 -10.92 -4.98
N LEU A 70 18.31 -10.42 -6.17
CA LEU A 70 16.94 -10.51 -6.69
C LEU A 70 16.61 -11.90 -7.22
N PRO A 71 15.34 -12.33 -7.16
CA PRO A 71 14.87 -13.51 -7.88
C PRO A 71 15.14 -13.42 -9.38
N ALA A 72 15.35 -14.58 -10.03
CA ALA A 72 15.65 -14.64 -11.46
C ALA A 72 14.45 -14.26 -12.35
N SER A 73 13.23 -14.40 -11.84
CA SER A 73 11.99 -14.12 -12.56
C SER A 73 11.32 -12.84 -12.04
N PRO A 74 10.86 -11.94 -12.94
CA PRO A 74 10.04 -10.79 -12.55
C PRO A 74 8.75 -11.17 -11.82
N VAL A 75 8.19 -12.36 -12.12
CA VAL A 75 7.00 -12.87 -11.45
C VAL A 75 7.32 -13.25 -10.01
N ASP A 76 8.47 -13.88 -9.78
CA ASP A 76 8.90 -14.26 -8.43
C ASP A 76 9.18 -13.00 -7.59
N LEU A 77 9.81 -11.98 -8.18
CA LEU A 77 9.97 -10.67 -7.54
C LEU A 77 8.62 -10.03 -7.19
N PHE A 78 7.66 -10.05 -8.12
CA PHE A 78 6.31 -9.54 -7.86
C PHE A 78 5.61 -10.29 -6.72
N GLN A 79 5.76 -11.62 -6.66
CA GLN A 79 5.20 -12.45 -5.61
C GLN A 79 5.85 -12.26 -4.24
N LEU A 80 7.04 -11.65 -4.16
CA LEU A 80 7.56 -11.18 -2.88
C LEU A 80 6.66 -10.09 -2.30
N PHE A 81 6.21 -9.12 -3.11
CA PHE A 81 5.35 -8.02 -2.66
C PHE A 81 3.86 -8.40 -2.54
N ILE A 82 3.40 -9.36 -3.35
CA ILE A 82 2.02 -9.85 -3.34
C ILE A 82 2.02 -11.38 -3.26
N PRO A 83 2.32 -11.94 -2.07
CA PRO A 83 2.44 -13.38 -1.89
C PRO A 83 1.09 -14.06 -1.98
N VAL A 84 1.11 -15.37 -2.28
CA VAL A 84 -0.11 -16.18 -2.46
C VAL A 84 -0.99 -16.14 -1.21
N SER A 85 -0.39 -16.20 -0.02
CA SER A 85 -1.11 -16.12 1.27
C SER A 85 -1.89 -14.82 1.45
N LEU A 86 -1.30 -13.69 1.04
CA LEU A 86 -1.98 -12.39 1.07
C LEU A 86 -3.19 -12.39 0.11
N VAL A 87 -3.04 -12.98 -1.07
CA VAL A 87 -4.12 -13.09 -2.06
C VAL A 87 -5.21 -14.07 -1.60
N GLU A 88 -4.85 -15.15 -0.92
CA GLU A 88 -5.81 -16.07 -0.29
C GLU A 88 -6.71 -15.33 0.71
N ASP A 89 -6.13 -14.44 1.51
CA ASP A 89 -6.86 -13.57 2.41
C ASP A 89 -7.80 -12.63 1.66
N TRP A 90 -7.33 -11.98 0.59
CA TRP A 90 -8.18 -11.10 -0.22
C TRP A 90 -9.35 -11.86 -0.85
N VAL A 91 -9.11 -13.06 -1.36
CA VAL A 91 -10.15 -13.93 -1.92
C VAL A 91 -11.18 -14.27 -0.85
N ARG A 92 -10.74 -14.66 0.34
CA ARG A 92 -11.62 -14.94 1.49
C ARG A 92 -12.47 -13.72 1.84
N TYR A 93 -11.86 -12.57 2.07
CA TYR A 93 -12.57 -11.34 2.43
C TYR A 93 -13.55 -10.88 1.35
N THR A 94 -13.16 -11.02 0.09
CA THR A 94 -13.99 -10.64 -1.07
C THR A 94 -15.21 -11.55 -1.21
N ASN A 95 -15.05 -12.85 -0.97
CA ASN A 95 -16.12 -13.84 -1.10
C ASN A 95 -17.07 -13.86 0.11
N GLU A 96 -16.59 -13.59 1.31
CA GLU A 96 -17.38 -13.55 2.55
C GLU A 96 -18.13 -12.23 2.75
N ALA A 97 -17.74 -11.17 2.02
CA ALA A 97 -18.36 -9.87 2.15
C ALA A 97 -19.85 -9.90 1.77
N PRO A 98 -20.72 -9.26 2.55
CA PRO A 98 -22.11 -9.11 2.17
C PRO A 98 -22.21 -8.28 0.88
N GLU A 99 -23.20 -8.61 0.05
CA GLU A 99 -23.48 -7.80 -1.14
C GLU A 99 -23.72 -6.35 -0.74
N PRO A 100 -23.15 -5.37 -1.46
CA PRO A 100 -23.40 -3.96 -1.18
C PRO A 100 -24.90 -3.67 -1.30
N VAL A 101 -25.53 -3.37 -0.15
CA VAL A 101 -26.95 -3.00 -0.13
C VAL A 101 -27.13 -1.74 -0.95
N ARG A 102 -28.03 -1.78 -1.94
CA ARG A 102 -28.38 -0.59 -2.70
C ARG A 102 -29.19 0.34 -1.79
N GLY A 103 -28.54 1.37 -1.27
CA GLY A 103 -29.24 2.49 -0.64
C GLY A 103 -30.06 3.29 -1.66
N PRO A 104 -31.02 4.11 -1.21
CA PRO A 104 -31.64 5.11 -2.09
C PRO A 104 -30.52 5.94 -2.72
N GLY A 105 -30.51 6.08 -4.05
CA GLY A 105 -29.50 6.87 -4.73
C GLY A 105 -29.44 8.31 -4.18
N PRO A 106 -28.33 9.03 -4.36
CA PRO A 106 -28.23 10.43 -3.94
C PRO A 106 -29.40 11.22 -4.56
N GLY A 107 -30.31 11.72 -3.71
CA GLY A 107 -31.52 12.44 -4.12
C GLY A 107 -32.86 11.73 -3.88
N SER A 108 -32.87 10.45 -3.50
CA SER A 108 -34.11 9.73 -3.16
C SER A 108 -34.61 10.11 -1.77
N ARG A 109 -35.35 11.23 -1.69
CA ARG A 109 -36.09 11.62 -0.49
C ARG A 109 -37.19 10.60 -0.19
N GLY A 110 -37.04 9.87 0.91
CA GLY A 110 -38.18 9.40 1.71
C GLY A 110 -39.08 8.29 1.16
N ASN A 111 -38.56 7.32 0.41
CA ASN A 111 -39.32 6.09 0.14
C ASN A 111 -38.81 4.92 0.99
N SER A 112 -39.52 4.63 2.08
CA SER A 112 -39.36 3.45 2.95
C SER A 112 -39.76 2.13 2.27
N SER A 113 -40.18 2.17 1.01
CA SER A 113 -40.63 1.02 0.22
C SER A 113 -39.58 0.43 -0.72
N TYR A 114 -38.30 0.84 -0.62
CA TYR A 114 -37.22 0.21 -1.39
C TYR A 114 -37.00 -1.21 -0.88
N GLN A 115 -37.46 -2.20 -1.65
CA GLN A 115 -37.04 -3.57 -1.45
C GLN A 115 -35.54 -3.64 -1.70
N GLN A 116 -34.79 -4.10 -0.69
CA GLN A 116 -33.36 -4.36 -0.78
C GLN A 116 -33.16 -5.57 -1.70
N GLN A 117 -33.18 -5.32 -3.01
CA GLN A 117 -32.89 -6.33 -4.01
C GLN A 117 -31.43 -6.20 -4.46
N PRO A 118 -30.72 -7.33 -4.65
CA PRO A 118 -29.40 -7.32 -5.24
C PRO A 118 -29.46 -6.66 -6.62
N SER A 119 -28.46 -5.84 -6.94
CA SER A 119 -28.40 -5.24 -8.27
C SER A 119 -28.27 -6.34 -9.34
N ARG A 120 -28.68 -6.11 -10.60
CA ARG A 120 -28.42 -7.08 -11.70
C ARG A 120 -26.95 -7.51 -11.81
N ARG A 121 -26.03 -6.63 -11.38
CA ARG A 121 -24.58 -6.91 -11.32
C ARG A 121 -24.20 -7.73 -10.09
N GLY A 122 -24.85 -7.51 -8.95
CA GLY A 122 -24.74 -8.35 -7.76
C GLY A 122 -25.27 -9.76 -8.01
N GLN A 123 -26.42 -9.88 -8.69
CA GLN A 123 -26.95 -11.16 -9.17
C GLN A 123 -26.01 -11.91 -10.13
N ALA A 124 -25.07 -11.21 -10.77
CA ALA A 124 -24.05 -11.80 -11.64
C ALA A 124 -22.72 -12.06 -10.91
N TRP A 125 -22.63 -11.73 -9.62
CA TRP A 125 -21.45 -11.98 -8.81
C TRP A 125 -21.31 -13.48 -8.56
N ASN A 126 -20.15 -14.01 -8.93
CA ASN A 126 -19.69 -15.34 -8.53
C ASN A 126 -18.43 -15.19 -7.67
N PRO A 127 -18.20 -16.09 -6.70
CA PRO A 127 -16.98 -16.10 -5.91
C PRO A 127 -15.73 -16.04 -6.79
N THR A 128 -14.71 -15.34 -6.31
CA THR A 128 -13.40 -15.25 -6.95
C THR A 128 -12.42 -16.28 -6.40
N SER A 129 -11.28 -16.44 -7.06
CA SER A 129 -10.22 -17.38 -6.71
C SER A 129 -8.85 -16.71 -6.81
N VAL A 130 -7.84 -17.31 -6.17
CA VAL A 130 -6.46 -16.79 -6.19
C VAL A 130 -5.93 -16.57 -7.61
N PRO A 131 -6.04 -17.54 -8.56
CA PRO A 131 -5.59 -17.32 -9.93
C PRO A 131 -6.33 -16.16 -10.62
N GLU A 132 -7.62 -15.99 -10.33
CA GLU A 132 -8.43 -14.92 -10.91
C GLU A 132 -7.99 -13.54 -10.41
N ILE A 133 -7.64 -13.41 -9.13
CA ILE A 133 -7.08 -12.16 -8.59
C ILE A 133 -5.72 -11.84 -9.18
N TYR A 134 -4.84 -12.84 -9.37
CA TYR A 134 -3.58 -12.62 -10.07
C TYR A 134 -3.77 -12.21 -11.53
N LEU A 135 -4.75 -12.78 -12.24
CA LEU A 135 -5.11 -12.32 -13.58
C LEU A 135 -5.63 -10.88 -13.57
N TRP A 136 -6.45 -10.52 -12.59
CA TRP A 136 -6.92 -9.15 -12.41
C TRP A 136 -5.74 -8.18 -12.19
N LEU A 137 -4.79 -8.51 -11.30
CA LEU A 137 -3.56 -7.72 -11.07
C LEU A 137 -2.71 -7.59 -12.34
N ALA A 138 -2.53 -8.69 -13.08
CA ALA A 138 -1.79 -8.68 -14.34
C ALA A 138 -2.45 -7.76 -15.38
N ILE A 139 -3.79 -7.71 -15.42
CA ILE A 139 -4.54 -6.80 -16.28
C ILE A 139 -4.35 -5.34 -15.84
N GLN A 140 -4.33 -5.05 -14.54
CA GLN A 140 -4.04 -3.69 -14.03
C GLN A 140 -2.65 -3.21 -14.48
N ILE A 141 -1.63 -4.05 -14.34
CA ILE A 141 -0.27 -3.75 -14.80
C ILE A 141 -0.26 -3.51 -16.32
N TYR A 142 -0.94 -4.39 -17.09
CA TYR A 142 -1.04 -4.25 -18.53
C TYR A 142 -1.67 -2.91 -18.95
N ILE A 143 -2.77 -2.50 -18.30
CA ILE A 143 -3.45 -1.21 -18.55
C ILE A 143 -2.53 -0.03 -18.21
N GLY A 144 -1.69 -0.15 -17.18
CA GLY A 144 -0.67 0.86 -16.86
C GLY A 144 0.41 1.01 -17.93
N LEU A 145 0.77 -0.09 -18.61
CA LEU A 145 1.80 -0.12 -19.65
C LEU A 145 1.29 0.31 -21.03
N HIS A 146 0.01 0.03 -21.33
CA HIS A 146 -0.62 0.32 -22.61
C HIS A 146 -1.64 1.43 -22.43
N ARG A 147 -1.48 2.60 -23.07
CA ARG A 147 -2.43 3.71 -22.92
C ARG A 147 -3.58 3.62 -23.92
N GLU A 148 -4.80 3.52 -23.42
CA GLU A 148 -6.03 3.70 -24.21
C GLU A 148 -6.84 4.89 -23.70
N THR A 149 -7.79 5.35 -24.52
CA THR A 149 -8.60 6.53 -24.18
C THR A 149 -9.64 6.20 -23.11
N ARG A 150 -10.23 5.01 -23.19
CA ARG A 150 -11.27 4.54 -22.27
C ARG A 150 -10.96 3.13 -21.81
N LEU A 151 -11.37 2.80 -20.58
CA LEU A 151 -11.11 1.49 -19.99
C LEU A 151 -11.72 0.32 -20.78
N GLU A 152 -12.87 0.52 -21.42
CA GLU A 152 -13.48 -0.49 -22.28
C GLU A 152 -12.76 -0.68 -23.62
N ASP A 153 -11.90 0.26 -24.04
CA ASP A 153 -11.20 0.16 -25.32
C ASP A 153 -10.24 -1.03 -25.33
N TYR A 154 -9.65 -1.38 -24.18
CA TYR A 154 -8.83 -2.58 -24.03
C TYR A 154 -9.59 -3.89 -24.30
N TRP A 155 -10.93 -3.87 -24.26
CA TRP A 155 -11.78 -5.03 -24.54
C TRP A 155 -12.48 -4.98 -25.89
N LYS A 156 -12.20 -3.96 -26.72
CA LYS A 156 -12.73 -3.89 -28.08
C LYS A 156 -11.92 -4.77 -29.01
N VAL A 157 -12.62 -5.43 -29.93
CA VAL A 157 -12.01 -6.17 -31.03
C VAL A 157 -12.16 -5.34 -32.29
N SER A 158 -11.09 -5.25 -33.10
CA SER A 158 -11.10 -4.58 -34.39
C SER A 158 -12.21 -5.17 -35.27
N GLY A 159 -13.20 -4.36 -35.63
CA GLY A 159 -14.21 -4.74 -36.62
C GLY A 159 -13.66 -4.69 -38.04
N THR A 160 -14.43 -5.17 -39.02
CA THR A 160 -14.05 -5.21 -40.44
C THR A 160 -13.75 -3.85 -41.09
N LYS A 161 -14.02 -2.74 -40.41
CA LYS A 161 -13.84 -1.36 -40.92
C LYS A 161 -12.93 -0.47 -40.07
N GLY A 162 -12.29 -0.99 -39.02
CA GLY A 162 -11.49 -0.18 -38.10
C GLY A 162 -10.21 -0.87 -37.64
N HIS A 163 -9.09 -0.14 -37.66
CA HIS A 163 -7.83 -0.57 -37.09
C HIS A 163 -7.79 -0.19 -35.60
N LEU A 164 -8.55 -0.91 -34.77
CA LEU A 164 -8.37 -0.83 -33.32
C LEU A 164 -7.23 -1.77 -32.90
N PRO A 165 -6.40 -1.38 -31.91
CA PRO A 165 -5.45 -2.30 -31.30
C PRO A 165 -6.21 -3.49 -30.68
N SER A 166 -5.67 -4.69 -30.84
CA SER A 166 -6.20 -5.90 -30.24
C SER A 166 -5.37 -6.23 -29.00
N HIS A 167 -6.02 -6.29 -27.84
CA HIS A 167 -5.34 -6.55 -26.58
C HIS A 167 -5.52 -8.01 -26.16
N PRO A 168 -4.44 -8.70 -25.72
CA PRO A 168 -4.49 -10.10 -25.32
C PRO A 168 -5.32 -10.34 -24.06
N ILE A 169 -5.56 -9.31 -23.25
CA ILE A 169 -6.28 -9.42 -21.96
C ILE A 169 -7.71 -9.95 -22.11
N ILE A 170 -8.34 -9.73 -23.28
CA ILE A 170 -9.69 -10.21 -23.61
C ILE A 170 -9.82 -11.73 -23.43
N LYS A 171 -8.72 -12.46 -23.66
CA LYS A 171 -8.69 -13.94 -23.55
C LYS A 171 -8.73 -14.43 -22.11
N TYR A 172 -8.36 -13.59 -21.14
CA TYR A 172 -8.18 -14.01 -19.74
C TYR A 172 -9.33 -13.57 -18.85
N MET A 173 -9.95 -12.42 -19.13
CA MET A 173 -11.06 -11.90 -18.32
C MET A 173 -11.95 -11.03 -19.17
N THR A 174 -13.27 -11.12 -18.98
CA THR A 174 -14.22 -10.21 -19.64
C THR A 174 -14.21 -8.84 -18.98
N PHE A 175 -14.59 -7.79 -19.73
CA PHE A 175 -14.71 -6.44 -19.19
C PHE A 175 -15.67 -6.39 -17.99
N ASP A 176 -16.82 -7.05 -18.09
CA ASP A 176 -17.81 -7.10 -17.01
C ASP A 176 -17.24 -7.77 -15.74
N ARG A 177 -16.50 -8.89 -15.88
CA ARG A 177 -15.88 -9.56 -14.74
C ARG A 177 -14.79 -8.70 -14.11
N PHE A 178 -13.95 -8.06 -14.93
CA PHE A 178 -12.95 -7.11 -14.46
C PHE A 178 -13.59 -5.97 -13.66
N GLN A 179 -14.67 -5.36 -14.18
CA GLN A 179 -15.40 -4.31 -13.46
C GLN A 179 -16.06 -4.80 -12.16
N LEU A 180 -16.58 -6.03 -12.15
CA LEU A 180 -17.14 -6.64 -10.94
C LEU A 180 -16.06 -6.83 -9.87
N LEU A 181 -14.92 -7.42 -10.23
CA LEU A 181 -13.80 -7.60 -9.31
C LEU A 181 -13.29 -6.25 -8.78
N SER A 182 -13.08 -5.25 -9.65
CA SER A 182 -12.62 -3.92 -9.23
C SER A 182 -13.58 -3.21 -8.25
N ARG A 183 -14.84 -3.64 -8.14
CA ARG A 183 -15.83 -3.08 -7.22
C ARG A 183 -15.99 -3.88 -5.93
N HIS A 184 -15.72 -5.17 -5.99
CA HIS A 184 -15.98 -6.10 -4.89
C HIS A 184 -14.71 -6.52 -4.15
N LEU A 185 -13.54 -6.37 -4.76
CA LEU A 185 -12.26 -6.74 -4.17
C LEU A 185 -12.08 -6.08 -2.81
N ARG A 186 -11.79 -6.91 -1.81
CA ARG A 186 -11.44 -6.49 -0.46
C ARG A 186 -10.08 -7.03 -0.08
N ILE A 187 -9.29 -6.16 0.51
CA ILE A 187 -7.96 -6.48 1.04
C ILE A 187 -7.95 -6.63 2.57
N SER A 188 -9.11 -6.48 3.19
CA SER A 188 -9.33 -6.64 4.63
C SER A 188 -10.74 -7.20 4.94
N PRO A 189 -10.93 -7.78 6.13
CA PRO A 189 -12.21 -8.32 6.56
C PRO A 189 -13.33 -7.27 6.54
N PHE A 190 -14.55 -7.71 6.20
CA PHE A 190 -15.74 -6.87 6.37
C PHE A 190 -16.02 -6.65 7.86
N SER A 191 -15.68 -5.47 8.39
CA SER A 191 -15.99 -5.10 9.77
C SER A 191 -16.46 -3.64 9.85
N GLY A 192 -17.35 -3.36 10.80
CA GLY A 192 -18.14 -2.13 10.83
C GLY A 192 -17.41 -0.88 11.35
N ASN A 193 -16.28 -1.02 12.03
CA ASN A 193 -15.50 0.09 12.58
C ASN A 193 -14.00 -0.19 12.42
N GLN A 194 -13.43 0.32 11.34
CA GLN A 194 -11.99 0.40 11.14
C GLN A 194 -11.63 1.86 10.86
N GLY A 195 -10.45 2.32 11.32
CA GLY A 195 -9.90 3.60 10.89
C GLY A 195 -9.72 3.63 9.37
N PRO A 196 -9.63 4.80 8.74
CA PRO A 196 -9.64 4.93 7.28
C PRO A 196 -8.53 4.16 6.56
N PHE A 197 -7.39 3.93 7.23
CA PHE A 197 -6.23 3.22 6.67
C PHE A 197 -6.09 1.78 7.11
N ARG A 198 -6.74 1.40 8.23
CA ARG A 198 -6.67 0.06 8.79
C ARG A 198 -7.01 -1.08 7.82
N PRO A 199 -7.93 -0.89 6.85
CA PRO A 199 -8.14 -1.86 5.78
C PRO A 199 -6.90 -2.23 4.96
N CYS A 200 -5.86 -1.40 4.96
CA CYS A 200 -4.65 -1.55 4.14
C CYS A 200 -3.40 -1.91 4.95
N ASP A 201 -3.42 -1.82 6.28
CA ASP A 201 -2.23 -1.96 7.15
C ASP A 201 -1.44 -3.22 6.80
N MET A 202 -2.08 -4.40 6.88
CA MET A 202 -1.41 -5.67 6.57
C MET A 202 -0.65 -5.68 5.23
N TRP A 203 -1.22 -5.06 4.19
CA TRP A 203 -0.56 -5.01 2.88
C TRP A 203 0.54 -3.94 2.86
N SER A 204 0.30 -2.77 3.45
CA SER A 204 1.28 -1.69 3.60
C SER A 204 2.53 -2.19 4.33
N ASP A 205 2.32 -2.86 5.45
CA ASP A 205 3.35 -3.41 6.32
C ASP A 205 4.20 -4.45 5.57
N HIS A 206 3.54 -5.33 4.82
CA HIS A 206 4.20 -6.33 4.00
C HIS A 206 5.06 -5.70 2.89
N ILE A 207 4.55 -4.68 2.19
CA ILE A 207 5.31 -3.96 1.16
C ILE A 207 6.55 -3.30 1.77
N GLN A 208 6.42 -2.66 2.93
CA GLN A 208 7.53 -2.00 3.61
C GLN A 208 8.59 -3.03 4.03
N ALA A 209 8.17 -4.12 4.67
CA ALA A 209 9.07 -5.19 5.10
C ALA A 209 9.85 -5.79 3.92
N VAL A 210 9.18 -6.13 2.81
CA VAL A 210 9.83 -6.65 1.60
C VAL A 210 10.77 -5.62 0.98
N SER A 211 10.39 -4.33 0.96
CA SER A 211 11.24 -3.27 0.43
C SER A 211 12.55 -3.17 1.21
N LEU A 212 12.48 -3.20 2.55
CA LEU A 212 13.65 -3.13 3.44
C LEU A 212 14.51 -4.40 3.39
N GLN A 213 13.91 -5.57 3.15
CA GLN A 213 14.66 -6.80 2.90
C GLN A 213 15.42 -6.74 1.57
N LEU A 214 14.82 -6.14 0.54
CA LEU A 214 15.41 -6.09 -0.79
C LEU A 214 16.46 -5.00 -0.94
N TRP A 215 16.30 -3.88 -0.26
CA TRP A 215 17.11 -2.69 -0.44
C TRP A 215 17.43 -2.01 0.89
N ALA A 216 18.72 -1.83 1.15
CA ALA A 216 19.20 -0.99 2.24
C ALA A 216 19.53 0.42 1.69
N PRO A 217 18.93 1.49 2.25
CA PRO A 217 19.22 2.85 1.82
C PRO A 217 20.69 3.22 2.03
N GLY A 218 21.17 4.17 1.23
CA GLY A 218 22.45 4.85 1.44
C GLY A 218 22.34 6.03 2.41
N THR A 219 23.33 6.91 2.41
CA THR A 219 23.30 8.17 3.19
C THR A 219 22.39 9.22 2.56
N ASP A 220 22.33 9.26 1.23
CA ASP A 220 21.56 10.26 0.49
C ASP A 220 20.13 9.74 0.26
N ILE A 221 19.19 10.29 1.03
CA ILE A 221 17.76 9.98 0.92
C ILE A 221 17.01 11.28 0.62
N ALA A 222 16.05 11.22 -0.30
CA ALA A 222 15.11 12.29 -0.56
C ALA A 222 13.73 11.89 -0.04
N VAL A 223 13.02 12.84 0.57
CA VAL A 223 11.65 12.69 1.06
C VAL A 223 10.78 13.71 0.33
N ASP A 224 9.69 13.24 -0.26
CA ASP A 224 8.72 14.03 -1.02
C ASP A 224 7.31 13.42 -0.83
N GLU A 225 6.27 14.13 -1.27
CA GLU A 225 4.84 13.73 -1.15
C GLU A 225 4.25 13.02 -2.39
#